data_AF-A0A1I8P862-F1
#
_entry.id   AF-A0A1I8P862-F1
#
_cell.length_a   1.000
_cell.length_b   1.000
_cell.length_c   1.000
_cell.angle_alpha   90.00
_cell.angle_beta   90.00
_cell.angle_gamma   90.00
#
_symmetry.space_group_name_H-M   'P 1'
#
loop_
_entity.id
_entity.type
_entity.pdbx_description
1 polymer ?
#
loop_
_entity_poly.entity_id
_entity_poly.type
_entity_poly.pdbx_seq_one_letter_code
_entity_poly.pdbx_strand_id
1 'polypeptide(L)'
;MVDIPKNEVQRNVSSQTDSTESSDSESDSYGEEEPYKNIRDLSISEVNEENIDSSVEQLLRSIPSTSFGDVNINNSSNVVLGNIIKIKGDLIINTNHKECNNDHNKKKENERNEVIHKKQQVDLNKPESETVEHFITRSRWGAMDPAEDYTYTEEPMDVVIIAHTATNSSTETLANMVIVRDIQAFHIGEQDWSDIGYNFLIGCDGKIYEGRGWGVVGAHTYGYNKISICIAFIGCFLSKLPTPAALNACKTLLNMGIAEGHLTSNFKLMGHLQCINTQSPGRKLYKEIQTWEHFYLKEQTQT
;
A
#
# COMPACT_ATOMS: atom_id res chain seq x y z
N MET A 1 59.19 -3.02 49.56
CA MET A 1 60.51 -2.62 49.07
C MET A 1 60.34 -1.99 47.69
N VAL A 2 60.38 -0.65 47.64
CA VAL A 2 60.79 0.26 46.54
C VAL A 2 60.02 0.19 45.20
N ASP A 3 59.60 1.25 44.52
CA ASP A 3 59.10 2.62 44.79
C ASP A 3 58.60 3.14 43.42
N ILE A 4 57.67 4.09 43.45
CA ILE A 4 57.02 4.74 42.30
C ILE A 4 57.98 5.79 41.67
N PRO A 5 57.73 6.34 40.46
CA PRO A 5 57.07 7.65 40.47
C PRO A 5 56.00 7.90 39.39
N LYS A 6 55.09 8.81 39.76
CA LYS A 6 54.00 9.45 39.01
C LYS A 6 54.53 10.53 38.05
N ASN A 7 53.71 10.94 37.08
CA ASN A 7 53.64 12.34 36.67
C ASN A 7 52.27 12.71 36.04
N GLU A 8 51.49 13.51 36.77
CA GLU A 8 50.57 14.53 36.24
C GLU A 8 51.35 15.84 36.11
N VAL A 9 51.04 16.73 35.15
CA VAL A 9 50.84 18.19 35.36
C VAL A 9 50.10 18.81 34.15
N GLN A 10 48.86 19.25 34.44
CA GLN A 10 48.16 20.53 34.19
C GLN A 10 48.36 21.40 32.92
N ARG A 11 47.18 21.76 32.36
CA ARG A 11 46.60 23.09 32.03
C ARG A 11 47.47 24.16 31.32
N ASN A 12 46.93 24.71 30.23
CA ASN A 12 46.55 26.13 30.23
C ASN A 12 45.51 26.50 29.16
N VAL A 13 44.62 27.41 29.55
CA VAL A 13 43.58 28.10 28.77
C VAL A 13 44.17 29.43 28.29
N SER A 14 43.91 29.84 27.05
CA SER A 14 43.60 31.26 26.76
C SER A 14 42.99 31.47 25.37
N SER A 15 42.13 32.47 25.34
CA SER A 15 41.15 32.92 24.35
C SER A 15 41.68 33.92 23.31
N GLN A 16 40.77 34.30 22.38
CA GLN A 16 40.70 35.49 21.50
C GLN A 16 41.11 35.27 20.03
N THR A 17 40.13 35.17 19.11
CA THR A 17 39.51 36.22 18.24
C THR A 17 40.46 36.79 17.19
N ASP A 18 40.18 36.63 15.89
CA ASP A 18 39.64 37.66 14.99
C ASP A 18 39.49 37.12 13.54
N SER A 19 38.57 37.76 12.81
CA SER A 19 38.15 37.76 11.40
C SER A 19 39.31 37.81 10.36
N THR A 20 39.21 37.58 9.04
CA THR A 20 38.16 37.69 8.00
C THR A 20 38.67 37.06 6.66
N GLU A 21 37.72 36.63 5.81
CA GLU A 21 37.63 36.69 4.32
C GLU A 21 38.70 36.11 3.36
N SER A 22 38.26 35.20 2.47
CA SER A 22 38.01 35.45 1.01
C SER A 22 37.57 34.13 0.32
N SER A 23 36.32 34.06 -0.16
CA SER A 23 35.88 34.08 -1.57
C SER A 23 36.41 32.95 -2.45
N ASP A 24 35.51 32.06 -2.90
CA ASP A 24 35.32 31.84 -4.33
C ASP A 24 33.90 31.30 -4.62
N SER A 25 33.29 31.99 -5.57
CA SER A 25 31.94 31.86 -6.11
C SER A 25 31.90 30.88 -7.27
N GLU A 26 30.79 30.15 -7.43
CA GLU A 26 30.15 30.00 -8.75
C GLU A 26 28.66 29.67 -8.59
N SER A 27 27.87 30.42 -9.35
CA SER A 27 26.41 30.49 -9.39
C SER A 27 25.81 29.40 -10.27
N ASP A 28 24.52 29.10 -10.08
CA ASP A 28 23.53 29.31 -11.14
C ASP A 28 22.07 29.21 -10.63
N SER A 29 21.42 30.36 -10.68
CA SER A 29 20.04 30.66 -11.10
C SER A 29 18.91 29.67 -10.76
N TYR A 30 18.09 30.03 -9.77
CA TYR A 30 16.65 29.71 -9.76
C TYR A 30 15.87 31.02 -9.64
N GLY A 31 15.05 31.31 -10.65
CA GLY A 31 14.17 32.47 -10.70
C GLY A 31 13.09 32.40 -9.63
N GLU A 32 12.81 33.56 -9.05
CA GLU A 32 11.69 33.83 -8.17
C GLU A 32 10.37 33.78 -8.96
N GLU A 33 9.37 33.03 -8.49
CA GLU A 33 7.97 33.38 -8.69
C GLU A 33 7.22 33.29 -7.35
N GLU A 34 6.47 34.36 -7.10
CA GLU A 34 5.81 34.78 -5.87
C GLU A 34 4.68 33.85 -5.38
N PRO A 35 4.34 33.87 -4.08
CA PRO A 35 3.40 32.97 -3.46
C PRO A 35 1.96 33.42 -3.69
N TYR A 36 1.07 32.46 -4.01
CA TYR A 36 -0.38 32.65 -4.05
C TYR A 36 -0.91 33.22 -2.71
N LYS A 37 -1.05 34.54 -2.66
CA LYS A 37 -1.89 35.25 -1.69
C LYS A 37 -3.30 35.41 -2.26
N ASN A 38 -4.27 35.32 -1.34
CA ASN A 38 -5.70 35.60 -1.46
C ASN A 38 -6.63 34.50 -1.99
N ILE A 39 -6.92 33.51 -1.13
CA ILE A 39 -8.18 32.72 -1.19
C ILE A 39 -9.24 33.31 -0.22
N ARG A 40 -8.95 34.42 0.48
CA ARG A 40 -9.86 34.97 1.51
C ARG A 40 -10.70 36.19 1.10
N ASP A 41 -10.58 36.69 -0.13
CA ASP A 41 -11.33 37.89 -0.59
C ASP A 41 -12.30 37.64 -1.75
N LEU A 42 -12.71 36.39 -2.02
CA LEU A 42 -13.83 36.14 -2.93
C LEU A 42 -15.13 36.24 -2.15
N SER A 43 -15.77 37.41 -2.21
CA SER A 43 -17.15 37.59 -1.78
C SER A 43 -18.06 36.65 -2.58
N ILE A 44 -18.70 35.70 -1.92
CA ILE A 44 -19.77 34.88 -2.50
C ILE A 44 -21.00 35.79 -2.61
N SER A 45 -21.21 36.36 -3.79
CA SER A 45 -22.53 36.88 -4.17
C SER A 45 -23.47 35.70 -4.40
N GLU A 46 -24.66 35.79 -3.82
CA GLU A 46 -25.75 34.80 -3.87
C GLU A 46 -25.89 34.16 -5.27
N VAL A 47 -25.83 32.82 -5.30
CA VAL A 47 -25.86 32.04 -6.53
C VAL A 47 -27.32 31.84 -6.94
N ASN A 48 -27.71 32.43 -8.09
CA ASN A 48 -28.92 32.05 -8.81
C ASN A 48 -28.67 30.71 -9.54
N GLU A 49 -29.58 29.76 -9.40
CA GLU A 49 -29.48 28.36 -9.86
C GLU A 49 -29.38 28.13 -11.39
N GLU A 50 -29.34 29.18 -12.22
CA GLU A 50 -29.39 29.03 -13.69
C GLU A 50 -28.03 29.07 -14.41
N ASN A 51 -26.89 29.25 -13.71
CA ASN A 51 -25.58 29.50 -14.36
C ASN A 51 -24.46 28.49 -14.07
N ILE A 52 -24.77 27.35 -13.44
CA ILE A 52 -23.77 26.34 -13.06
C ILE A 52 -23.29 25.50 -14.27
N ASP A 53 -24.09 25.42 -15.32
CA ASP A 53 -23.86 24.48 -16.44
C ASP A 53 -22.71 24.91 -17.38
N SER A 54 -22.52 26.23 -17.58
CA SER A 54 -21.53 26.77 -18.51
C SER A 54 -20.07 26.60 -18.04
N SER A 55 -19.82 26.82 -16.75
CA SER A 55 -18.46 26.73 -16.18
C SER A 55 -18.00 25.27 -16.00
N VAL A 56 -18.93 24.35 -15.75
CA VAL A 56 -18.66 22.91 -15.68
C VAL A 56 -18.35 22.37 -17.07
N GLU A 57 -19.08 22.81 -18.10
CA GLU A 57 -18.80 22.48 -19.51
C GLU A 57 -17.43 22.99 -19.98
N GLN A 58 -17.00 24.18 -19.53
CA GLN A 58 -15.66 24.68 -19.83
C GLN A 58 -14.55 23.87 -19.16
N LEU A 59 -14.78 23.38 -17.93
CA LEU A 59 -13.87 22.47 -17.23
C LEU A 59 -13.76 21.11 -17.93
N LEU A 60 -14.89 20.52 -18.36
CA LEU A 60 -14.92 19.25 -19.08
C LEU A 60 -14.19 19.29 -20.43
N ARG A 61 -14.18 20.45 -21.11
CA ARG A 61 -13.48 20.66 -22.39
C ARG A 61 -11.96 20.86 -22.27
N SER A 62 -11.47 21.15 -21.08
CA SER A 62 -10.02 21.32 -20.82
C SER A 62 -9.31 20.01 -20.45
N ILE A 63 -10.07 18.92 -20.28
CA ILE A 63 -9.54 17.57 -20.06
C ILE A 63 -9.10 17.01 -21.43
N PRO A 64 -7.81 16.66 -21.64
CA PRO A 64 -7.39 16.06 -22.89
C PRO A 64 -8.10 14.72 -23.11
N SER A 65 -8.95 14.66 -24.14
CA SER A 65 -9.61 13.41 -24.54
C SER A 65 -8.58 12.47 -25.19
N THR A 66 -8.19 11.43 -24.48
CA THR A 66 -7.61 10.25 -25.14
C THR A 66 -8.78 9.37 -25.56
N SER A 67 -9.30 9.63 -26.76
CA SER A 67 -10.24 8.72 -27.40
C SER A 67 -9.46 7.50 -27.86
N PHE A 68 -9.62 6.38 -27.15
CA PHE A 68 -9.40 5.07 -27.73
C PHE A 68 -10.74 4.64 -28.32
N GLY A 69 -10.76 4.30 -29.62
CA GLY A 69 -11.98 3.85 -30.28
C GLY A 69 -12.62 2.65 -29.59
N ASP A 70 -13.83 2.26 -30.01
CA ASP A 70 -14.61 1.21 -29.35
C ASP A 70 -13.83 -0.10 -29.19
N VAL A 71 -13.40 -0.42 -27.96
CA VAL A 71 -12.78 -1.70 -27.61
C VAL A 71 -13.90 -2.66 -27.21
N ASN A 72 -14.22 -3.60 -28.10
CA ASN A 72 -15.29 -4.56 -27.88
C ASN A 72 -14.70 -5.94 -27.52
N ILE A 73 -14.92 -6.39 -26.29
CA ILE A 73 -14.41 -7.69 -25.80
C ILE A 73 -15.59 -8.60 -25.50
N ASN A 74 -15.70 -9.70 -26.24
CA ASN A 74 -16.82 -10.63 -26.13
C ASN A 74 -16.33 -12.03 -25.74
N ASN A 75 -17.12 -12.70 -24.89
CA ASN A 75 -16.94 -14.09 -24.47
C ASN A 75 -15.58 -14.42 -23.80
N SER A 76 -15.05 -13.48 -23.02
CA SER A 76 -13.89 -13.69 -22.14
C SER A 76 -14.30 -13.70 -20.68
N SER A 77 -13.74 -14.62 -19.90
CA SER A 77 -14.04 -14.77 -18.47
C SER A 77 -13.24 -13.82 -17.59
N ASN A 78 -12.08 -13.32 -18.05
CA ASN A 78 -11.14 -12.52 -17.27
C ASN A 78 -10.51 -11.42 -18.14
N VAL A 79 -11.11 -10.22 -18.12
CA VAL A 79 -10.52 -9.03 -18.74
C VAL A 79 -10.10 -8.08 -17.62
N VAL A 80 -8.80 -7.79 -17.56
CA VAL A 80 -8.24 -6.80 -16.63
C VAL A 80 -7.71 -5.62 -17.44
N LEU A 81 -8.22 -4.42 -17.18
CA LEU A 81 -7.70 -3.17 -17.75
C LEU A 81 -6.54 -2.67 -16.86
N GLY A 82 -5.33 -2.65 -17.42
CA GLY A 82 -4.11 -2.22 -16.71
C GLY A 82 -2.96 -1.86 -17.66
N ASN A 83 -1.88 -1.31 -17.12
CA ASN A 83 -0.78 -0.73 -17.90
C ASN A 83 0.16 -1.78 -18.50
N ILE A 84 0.31 -1.72 -19.83
CA ILE A 84 1.37 -2.27 -20.71
C ILE A 84 1.73 -3.75 -20.50
N ILE A 85 1.32 -4.60 -21.45
CA ILE A 85 1.84 -5.96 -21.62
C ILE A 85 3.06 -5.89 -22.56
N LYS A 86 4.26 -6.22 -22.04
CA LYS A 86 5.44 -6.48 -22.89
C LYS A 86 5.43 -7.92 -23.36
N ILE A 87 5.11 -8.14 -24.64
CA ILE A 87 5.21 -9.46 -25.28
C ILE A 87 6.64 -9.63 -25.82
N LYS A 88 7.31 -10.72 -25.45
CA LYS A 88 8.55 -11.17 -26.09
C LYS A 88 8.22 -12.29 -27.08
N GLY A 89 8.14 -11.95 -28.36
CA GLY A 89 7.84 -12.89 -29.44
C GLY A 89 6.95 -12.27 -30.52
N ASP A 90 6.75 -12.98 -31.63
CA ASP A 90 5.94 -12.50 -32.75
C ASP A 90 4.45 -12.54 -32.41
N LEU A 91 3.79 -11.39 -32.58
CA LEU A 91 2.34 -11.24 -32.42
C LEU A 91 1.68 -11.31 -33.80
N ILE A 92 0.98 -12.41 -34.08
CA ILE A 92 0.21 -12.59 -35.33
C ILE A 92 -1.27 -12.34 -35.05
N ILE A 93 -1.82 -11.25 -35.59
CA ILE A 93 -3.25 -10.93 -35.51
C ILE A 93 -3.87 -11.15 -36.90
N ASN A 94 -4.70 -12.19 -37.04
CA ASN A 94 -5.41 -12.46 -38.28
C ASN A 94 -6.77 -11.75 -38.30
N THR A 95 -6.92 -10.73 -39.16
CA THR A 95 -8.15 -9.96 -39.31
C THR A 95 -8.97 -10.43 -40.52
N ASN A 96 -9.73 -11.51 -40.36
CA ASN A 96 -10.73 -11.89 -41.36
C ASN A 96 -12.09 -11.26 -41.03
N HIS A 97 -12.41 -10.18 -41.74
CA HIS A 97 -13.73 -9.52 -41.68
C HIS A 97 -14.82 -10.43 -42.29
N LYS A 98 -15.84 -10.76 -41.49
CA LYS A 98 -17.18 -11.07 -42.00
C LYS A 98 -18.17 -10.16 -41.28
N GLU A 99 -18.72 -9.21 -42.02
CA GLU A 99 -19.84 -8.38 -41.58
C GLU A 99 -21.07 -9.26 -41.38
N CYS A 100 -21.76 -9.10 -40.24
CA CYS A 100 -23.10 -9.64 -40.04
C CYS A 100 -24.04 -8.49 -39.65
N ASN A 101 -25.07 -8.33 -40.46
CA ASN A 101 -26.12 -7.32 -40.33
C ASN A 101 -26.96 -7.52 -39.07
N ASN A 102 -27.23 -6.41 -38.38
CA ASN A 102 -28.17 -6.33 -37.27
C ASN A 102 -29.59 -6.21 -37.79
N ASP A 103 -30.38 -7.28 -37.64
CA ASP A 103 -31.82 -7.19 -37.49
C ASP A 103 -32.23 -8.21 -36.43
N HIS A 104 -33.11 -7.80 -35.51
CA HIS A 104 -33.67 -8.53 -34.36
C HIS A 104 -32.98 -8.30 -33.01
N ASN A 105 -33.37 -7.22 -32.31
CA ASN A 105 -33.71 -7.29 -30.88
C ASN A 105 -34.40 -6.01 -30.38
N LYS A 106 -35.61 -5.74 -30.87
CA LYS A 106 -36.61 -4.91 -30.16
C LYS A 106 -37.69 -5.84 -29.62
N LYS A 107 -37.44 -6.56 -28.52
CA LYS A 107 -38.53 -7.19 -27.71
C LYS A 107 -38.16 -7.87 -26.39
N LYS A 108 -36.96 -7.70 -25.81
CA LYS A 108 -36.60 -8.33 -24.52
C LYS A 108 -36.19 -7.36 -23.42
N GLU A 109 -36.67 -6.13 -23.48
CA GLU A 109 -36.37 -5.08 -22.49
C GLU A 109 -37.50 -4.86 -21.48
N ASN A 110 -38.68 -5.49 -21.67
CA ASN A 110 -39.87 -5.23 -20.84
C ASN A 110 -40.26 -6.35 -19.85
N GLU A 111 -39.50 -7.43 -19.71
CA GLU A 111 -39.78 -8.48 -18.69
C GLU A 111 -38.75 -8.50 -17.54
N ARG A 112 -37.64 -7.75 -17.65
CA ARG A 112 -36.60 -7.69 -16.61
C ARG A 112 -36.89 -6.69 -15.49
N ASN A 113 -37.85 -5.79 -15.71
CA ASN A 113 -38.13 -4.66 -14.81
C ASN A 113 -39.24 -4.94 -13.77
N GLU A 114 -39.94 -6.08 -13.81
CA GLU A 114 -40.95 -6.43 -12.79
C GLU A 114 -40.45 -7.37 -11.68
N VAL A 115 -39.29 -8.02 -11.85
CA VAL A 115 -38.72 -8.92 -10.81
C VAL A 115 -37.87 -8.16 -9.78
N ILE A 116 -37.39 -6.95 -10.12
CA ILE A 116 -36.49 -6.15 -9.27
C ILE A 116 -37.26 -5.42 -8.15
N HIS A 117 -38.58 -5.28 -8.24
CA HIS A 117 -39.39 -4.56 -7.23
C HIS A 117 -40.05 -5.43 -6.14
N LYS A 118 -39.62 -6.68 -5.95
CA LYS A 118 -40.18 -7.54 -4.88
C LYS A 118 -39.18 -8.28 -3.97
N LYS A 119 -37.88 -8.00 -4.06
CA LYS A 119 -36.89 -8.50 -3.08
C LYS A 119 -35.97 -7.38 -2.58
N GLN A 120 -36.57 -6.41 -1.90
CA GLN A 120 -35.84 -5.54 -0.98
C GLN A 120 -36.71 -5.31 0.26
N GLN A 121 -36.77 -6.33 1.11
CA GLN A 121 -36.93 -6.14 2.54
C GLN A 121 -35.72 -6.83 3.17
N VAL A 122 -34.62 -6.08 3.19
CA VAL A 122 -33.51 -6.36 4.10
C VAL A 122 -33.82 -5.55 5.35
N ASP A 123 -33.90 -6.25 6.48
CA ASP A 123 -34.20 -5.72 7.79
C ASP A 123 -33.12 -4.70 8.20
N LEU A 124 -33.47 -3.42 8.21
CA LEU A 124 -32.57 -2.25 8.36
C LEU A 124 -32.06 -2.04 9.80
N ASN A 125 -32.12 -3.05 10.68
CA ASN A 125 -31.77 -2.91 12.10
C ASN A 125 -30.70 -3.87 12.60
N LYS A 126 -29.82 -4.38 11.72
CA LYS A 126 -28.62 -5.12 12.16
C LYS A 126 -27.39 -4.23 12.02
N PRO A 127 -26.64 -3.94 13.09
CA PRO A 127 -25.36 -3.25 12.95
C PRO A 127 -24.42 -4.18 12.16
N GLU A 128 -24.18 -3.83 10.89
CA GLU A 128 -23.09 -4.41 10.11
C GLU A 128 -21.79 -3.95 10.79
N SER A 129 -21.05 -4.93 11.29
CA SER A 129 -19.84 -4.74 12.09
C SER A 129 -18.84 -3.82 11.37
N GLU A 130 -18.39 -2.75 12.04
CA GLU A 130 -17.33 -1.81 11.57
C GLU A 130 -16.09 -2.52 11.00
N THR A 131 -15.86 -3.78 11.38
CA THR A 131 -14.74 -4.60 10.93
C THR A 131 -14.74 -4.94 9.43
N VAL A 132 -15.91 -5.02 8.77
CA VAL A 132 -16.01 -5.46 7.36
C VAL A 132 -15.56 -4.36 6.39
N GLU A 133 -15.69 -3.09 6.76
CA GLU A 133 -15.27 -1.98 5.89
C GLU A 133 -13.74 -1.80 5.83
N HIS A 134 -13.05 -2.25 6.88
CA HIS A 134 -11.62 -2.08 7.07
C HIS A 134 -10.79 -3.21 6.44
N PHE A 135 -11.41 -4.32 6.06
CA PHE A 135 -10.73 -5.47 5.45
C PHE A 135 -11.03 -5.53 3.94
N ILE A 136 -9.99 -5.42 3.12
CA ILE A 136 -10.04 -5.45 1.66
C ILE A 136 -9.53 -6.81 1.20
N THR A 137 -10.47 -7.66 0.80
CA THR A 137 -10.18 -9.01 0.28
C THR A 137 -9.43 -8.96 -1.04
N ARG A 138 -8.79 -10.08 -1.41
CA ARG A 138 -8.13 -10.27 -2.72
C ARG A 138 -9.01 -9.86 -3.90
N SER A 139 -10.25 -10.33 -3.91
CA SER A 139 -11.22 -9.98 -4.97
C SER A 139 -11.54 -8.49 -5.03
N ARG A 140 -11.57 -7.80 -3.87
CA ARG A 140 -11.93 -6.39 -3.77
C ARG A 140 -10.83 -5.46 -4.28
N TRP A 141 -9.56 -5.78 -4.03
CA TRP A 141 -8.44 -5.00 -4.58
C TRP A 141 -8.00 -5.43 -5.99
N GLY A 142 -8.61 -6.48 -6.54
CA GLY A 142 -8.37 -6.95 -7.91
C GLY A 142 -7.11 -7.80 -8.04
N ALA A 143 -6.90 -8.73 -7.10
CA ALA A 143 -5.79 -9.67 -7.12
C ALA A 143 -5.78 -10.56 -8.35
N MET A 144 -4.60 -10.80 -8.88
CA MET A 144 -4.37 -11.94 -9.79
C MET A 144 -4.44 -13.25 -9.01
N ASP A 145 -4.79 -14.32 -9.73
CA ASP A 145 -4.65 -15.67 -9.21
C ASP A 145 -3.17 -15.98 -8.95
N PRO A 146 -2.84 -16.78 -7.92
CA PRO A 146 -1.47 -17.26 -7.71
C PRO A 146 -0.96 -17.99 -8.95
N ALA A 147 0.33 -17.81 -9.26
CA ALA A 147 0.99 -18.52 -10.35
C ALA A 147 1.23 -20.01 -10.02
N GLU A 148 1.21 -20.37 -8.73
CA GLU A 148 1.33 -21.75 -8.24
C GLU A 148 0.39 -21.97 -7.05
N ASP A 149 0.04 -23.24 -6.80
CA ASP A 149 -0.74 -23.63 -5.61
C ASP A 149 -0.05 -23.21 -4.31
N TYR A 150 -0.84 -22.79 -3.34
CA TYR A 150 -0.31 -22.41 -2.04
C TYR A 150 0.24 -23.59 -1.25
N THR A 151 1.30 -23.31 -0.51
CA THR A 151 1.73 -24.14 0.61
C THR A 151 1.17 -23.56 1.90
N TYR A 152 0.73 -24.44 2.79
CA TYR A 152 0.06 -24.06 4.03
C TYR A 152 1.02 -24.16 5.23
N THR A 153 0.79 -23.30 6.22
CA THR A 153 1.51 -23.29 7.49
C THR A 153 0.77 -24.11 8.55
N GLU A 154 1.48 -24.57 9.57
CA GLU A 154 0.90 -25.27 10.73
C GLU A 154 0.42 -24.23 11.75
N GLU A 155 -0.87 -23.92 11.80
CA GLU A 155 -1.45 -22.94 12.73
C GLU A 155 -1.63 -23.51 14.16
N PRO A 156 -1.59 -22.68 15.22
CA PRO A 156 -1.37 -21.23 15.23
C PRO A 156 0.10 -20.83 15.00
N MET A 157 0.33 -19.62 14.47
CA MET A 157 1.66 -19.06 14.25
C MET A 157 2.21 -18.39 15.52
N ASP A 158 3.48 -18.65 15.80
CA ASP A 158 4.20 -18.08 16.96
C ASP A 158 4.98 -16.80 16.63
N VAL A 159 5.07 -16.42 15.35
CA VAL A 159 5.90 -15.29 14.91
C VAL A 159 5.13 -14.40 13.95
N VAL A 160 5.18 -13.10 14.22
CA VAL A 160 4.71 -12.07 13.29
C VAL A 160 5.87 -11.15 12.94
N ILE A 161 6.07 -10.92 11.64
CA ILE A 161 7.10 -10.02 11.12
C ILE A 161 6.44 -8.76 10.54
N ILE A 162 6.79 -7.61 11.10
CA ILE A 162 6.41 -6.31 10.57
C ILE A 162 7.43 -5.85 9.53
N ALA A 163 6.94 -5.57 8.33
CA ALA A 163 7.70 -5.05 7.22
C ALA A 163 7.17 -3.69 6.74
N HIS A 164 7.91 -3.06 5.85
CA HIS A 164 7.36 -2.07 4.93
C HIS A 164 7.55 -2.54 3.50
N THR A 165 6.79 -1.95 2.59
CA THR A 165 6.88 -2.24 1.15
C THR A 165 7.95 -1.40 0.44
N ALA A 166 8.45 -0.35 1.11
CA ALA A 166 9.37 0.64 0.53
C ALA A 166 8.82 1.38 -0.71
N THR A 167 7.50 1.37 -0.90
CA THR A 167 6.80 2.11 -1.95
C THR A 167 6.43 3.52 -1.50
N ASN A 168 5.69 4.24 -2.36
CA ASN A 168 4.86 5.36 -1.92
C ASN A 168 3.77 4.91 -0.94
N SER A 169 3.24 5.84 -0.15
CA SER A 169 2.14 5.64 0.79
C SER A 169 0.98 6.54 0.42
N SER A 170 -0.27 6.08 0.55
CA SER A 170 -1.46 6.91 0.33
C SER A 170 -2.47 6.78 1.47
N THR A 171 -3.23 7.84 1.74
CA THR A 171 -4.42 7.82 2.60
C THR A 171 -5.69 7.50 1.81
N GLU A 172 -5.60 7.38 0.49
CA GLU A 172 -6.72 7.04 -0.40
C GLU A 172 -6.77 5.53 -0.65
N THR A 173 -7.91 4.90 -0.37
CA THR A 173 -8.10 3.45 -0.54
C THR A 173 -7.89 2.99 -1.99
N LEU A 174 -8.38 3.75 -2.98
CA LEU A 174 -8.18 3.41 -4.39
C LEU A 174 -6.69 3.37 -4.76
N ALA A 175 -5.91 4.34 -4.26
CA ALA A 175 -4.47 4.41 -4.51
C ALA A 175 -3.72 3.25 -3.85
N ASN A 176 -4.07 2.89 -2.61
CA ASN A 176 -3.48 1.73 -1.94
C ASN A 176 -3.82 0.43 -2.69
N MET A 177 -5.04 0.25 -3.21
CA MET A 177 -5.37 -0.92 -4.04
C MET A 177 -4.53 -0.99 -5.33
N VAL A 178 -4.20 0.15 -5.94
CA VAL A 178 -3.27 0.18 -7.09
C VAL A 178 -1.88 -0.26 -6.65
N ILE A 179 -1.36 0.29 -5.55
CA ILE A 179 -0.04 -0.08 -5.03
C ILE A 179 0.05 -1.58 -4.70
N VAL A 180 -0.98 -2.16 -4.07
CA VAL A 180 -1.01 -3.61 -3.76
C VAL A 180 -0.97 -4.45 -5.04
N ARG A 181 -1.72 -4.06 -6.08
CA ARG A 181 -1.67 -4.73 -7.40
C ARG A 181 -0.29 -4.63 -8.05
N ASP A 182 0.32 -3.45 -8.01
CA ASP A 182 1.66 -3.24 -8.58
C ASP A 182 2.71 -4.08 -7.85
N ILE A 183 2.62 -4.19 -6.52
CA ILE A 183 3.48 -5.07 -5.71
C ILE A 183 3.27 -6.54 -6.10
N GLN A 184 2.02 -6.99 -6.24
CA GLN A 184 1.75 -8.38 -6.67
C GLN A 184 2.32 -8.65 -8.07
N ALA A 185 2.09 -7.74 -9.02
CA ALA A 185 2.60 -7.87 -10.38
C ALA A 185 4.13 -7.92 -10.43
N PHE A 186 4.80 -7.08 -9.63
CA PHE A 186 6.26 -7.11 -9.50
C PHE A 186 6.75 -8.43 -8.89
N HIS A 187 6.14 -8.92 -7.81
CA HIS A 187 6.54 -10.18 -7.19
C HIS A 187 6.35 -11.38 -8.10
N ILE A 188 5.26 -11.45 -8.87
CA ILE A 188 5.02 -12.55 -9.80
C ILE A 188 5.93 -12.42 -11.04
N GLY A 189 5.95 -11.25 -11.67
CA GLY A 189 6.57 -11.06 -12.99
C GLY A 189 8.09 -10.85 -12.97
N GLU A 190 8.62 -10.21 -11.93
CA GLU A 190 10.05 -9.84 -11.86
C GLU A 190 10.82 -10.65 -10.81
N GLN A 191 10.15 -11.20 -9.79
CA GLN A 191 10.78 -12.02 -8.75
C GLN A 191 10.48 -13.52 -8.89
N ASP A 192 9.68 -13.92 -9.88
CA ASP A 192 9.24 -15.31 -10.09
C ASP A 192 8.62 -15.93 -8.83
N TRP A 193 7.90 -15.15 -8.02
CA TRP A 193 7.18 -15.66 -6.86
C TRP A 193 5.79 -16.14 -7.26
N SER A 194 5.26 -17.12 -6.53
CA SER A 194 3.91 -17.63 -6.78
C SER A 194 2.80 -16.60 -6.57
N ASP A 195 3.04 -15.57 -5.76
CA ASP A 195 2.08 -14.50 -5.44
C ASP A 195 2.79 -13.36 -4.68
N ILE A 196 2.06 -12.30 -4.33
CA ILE A 196 2.51 -11.25 -3.41
C ILE A 196 3.19 -11.84 -2.17
N GLY A 197 4.37 -11.35 -1.79
CA GLY A 197 5.18 -12.00 -0.76
C GLY A 197 4.67 -11.88 0.68
N TYR A 198 3.73 -10.97 0.95
CA TYR A 198 3.22 -10.68 2.29
C TYR A 198 1.88 -11.40 2.55
N ASN A 199 1.62 -11.78 3.80
CA ASN A 199 0.32 -12.33 4.20
C ASN A 199 -0.74 -11.23 4.23
N PHE A 200 -0.40 -10.08 4.81
CA PHE A 200 -1.26 -8.91 4.86
C PHE A 200 -0.47 -7.63 4.56
N LEU A 201 -1.17 -6.64 4.03
CA LEU A 201 -0.65 -5.30 3.85
C LEU A 201 -1.56 -4.28 4.54
N ILE A 202 -1.00 -3.17 5.01
CA ILE A 202 -1.78 -2.12 5.69
C ILE A 202 -1.48 -0.76 5.06
N GLY A 203 -2.52 -0.13 4.54
CA GLY A 203 -2.44 1.21 3.95
C GLY A 203 -2.46 2.32 4.99
N CYS A 204 -1.95 3.50 4.63
CA CYS A 204 -2.08 4.70 5.46
C CYS A 204 -3.53 5.21 5.55
N ASP A 205 -4.46 4.63 4.79
CA ASP A 205 -5.91 4.79 4.94
C ASP A 205 -6.50 3.99 6.11
N GLY A 206 -5.69 3.18 6.80
CA GLY A 206 -6.14 2.37 7.93
C GLY A 206 -6.85 1.08 7.54
N LYS A 207 -6.74 0.66 6.26
CA LYS A 207 -7.34 -0.60 5.79
C LYS A 207 -6.31 -1.72 5.72
N ILE A 208 -6.79 -2.93 5.98
CA ILE A 208 -6.04 -4.19 5.87
C ILE A 208 -6.33 -4.77 4.50
N TYR A 209 -5.29 -5.05 3.73
CA TYR A 209 -5.36 -5.64 2.41
C TYR A 209 -4.88 -7.09 2.51
N GLU A 210 -5.74 -8.02 2.14
CA GLU A 210 -5.43 -9.44 2.13
C GLU A 210 -4.37 -9.73 1.05
N GLY A 211 -3.18 -10.16 1.46
CA GLY A 211 -2.16 -10.70 0.56
C GLY A 211 -2.39 -12.20 0.41
N ARG A 212 -1.43 -13.01 0.87
CA ARG A 212 -1.61 -14.47 0.94
C ARG A 212 -2.61 -14.93 2.01
N GLY A 213 -2.90 -14.08 3.00
CA GLY A 213 -3.85 -14.38 4.06
C GLY A 213 -3.26 -15.27 5.18
N TRP A 214 -4.15 -15.72 6.07
CA TRP A 214 -3.84 -16.66 7.15
C TRP A 214 -3.59 -18.07 6.61
N GLY A 215 -2.88 -18.91 7.37
CA GLY A 215 -2.59 -20.30 7.00
C GLY A 215 -1.71 -20.53 5.76
N VAL A 216 -1.25 -19.48 5.06
CA VAL A 216 -0.47 -19.60 3.81
C VAL A 216 0.97 -19.14 4.01
N VAL A 217 1.92 -19.92 3.49
CA VAL A 217 3.35 -19.62 3.54
C VAL A 217 3.66 -18.35 2.74
N GLY A 218 4.37 -17.42 3.37
CA GLY A 218 4.84 -16.16 2.76
C GLY A 218 6.02 -16.31 1.79
N ALA A 219 6.44 -15.20 1.18
CA ALA A 219 7.74 -15.08 0.48
C ALA A 219 8.57 -13.86 0.97
N HIS A 220 8.14 -13.24 2.06
CA HIS A 220 8.63 -11.95 2.57
C HIS A 220 10.01 -12.00 3.24
N THR A 221 10.37 -13.12 3.89
CA THR A 221 11.56 -13.20 4.74
C THR A 221 12.18 -14.59 4.66
N TYR A 222 13.31 -14.67 3.94
CA TYR A 222 14.06 -15.91 3.80
C TYR A 222 14.40 -16.54 5.16
N GLY A 223 14.15 -17.84 5.30
CA GLY A 223 14.32 -18.58 6.56
C GLY A 223 13.17 -18.46 7.56
N TYR A 224 12.21 -17.57 7.33
CA TYR A 224 11.08 -17.33 8.25
C TYR A 224 9.70 -17.60 7.61
N ASN A 225 9.59 -17.57 6.28
CA ASN A 225 8.32 -17.70 5.54
C ASN A 225 7.37 -18.82 6.01
N LYS A 226 7.91 -19.96 6.46
CA LYS A 226 7.11 -21.13 6.90
C LYS A 226 6.68 -21.09 8.37
N ILE A 227 7.26 -20.20 9.15
CA ILE A 227 7.10 -20.13 10.61
C ILE A 227 6.58 -18.78 11.09
N SER A 228 6.21 -17.89 10.16
CA SER A 228 5.71 -16.56 10.50
C SER A 228 4.66 -16.04 9.53
N ILE A 229 3.88 -15.09 10.04
CA ILE A 229 3.00 -14.23 9.25
C ILE A 229 3.69 -12.89 9.06
N CYS A 230 3.67 -12.34 7.84
CA CYS A 230 4.15 -10.98 7.60
C CYS A 230 3.03 -10.00 7.34
N ILE A 231 3.09 -8.88 8.08
CA ILE A 231 2.24 -7.71 7.88
C ILE A 231 3.13 -6.57 7.37
N ALA A 232 2.92 -6.15 6.13
CA ALA A 232 3.69 -5.09 5.50
C ALA A 232 2.92 -3.77 5.45
N PHE A 233 3.48 -2.70 5.99
CA PHE A 233 2.90 -1.37 5.83
C PHE A 233 3.20 -0.83 4.41
N ILE A 234 2.17 -0.32 3.73
CA ILE A 234 2.29 0.27 2.38
C ILE A 234 2.95 1.64 2.50
N GLY A 235 4.19 1.76 2.01
CA GLY A 235 5.01 2.97 2.17
C GLY A 235 6.47 2.72 2.56
N CYS A 236 7.20 3.83 2.73
CA CYS A 236 8.56 3.87 3.27
C CYS A 236 8.60 4.65 4.59
N PHE A 237 8.96 3.97 5.67
CA PHE A 237 8.90 4.49 7.05
C PHE A 237 10.28 4.70 7.68
N LEU A 238 11.23 5.15 6.87
CA LEU A 238 12.55 5.57 7.33
C LEU A 238 12.52 6.93 8.03
N SER A 239 11.72 7.88 7.57
CA SER A 239 11.70 9.26 8.11
C SER A 239 10.38 9.63 8.77
N LYS A 240 9.30 8.95 8.42
CA LYS A 240 7.94 9.15 8.91
C LYS A 240 7.32 7.86 9.44
N LEU A 241 6.34 7.97 10.32
CA LEU A 241 5.51 6.85 10.75
C LEU A 241 4.35 6.61 9.76
N PRO A 242 3.78 5.40 9.72
CA PRO A 242 2.43 5.20 9.21
C PRO A 242 1.42 6.07 9.95
N THR A 243 0.24 6.27 9.37
CA THR A 243 -0.83 6.99 10.05
C THR A 243 -1.28 6.24 11.31
N PRO A 244 -1.83 6.95 12.32
CA PRO A 244 -2.39 6.29 13.50
C PRO A 244 -3.46 5.24 13.15
N ALA A 245 -4.26 5.49 12.10
CA ALA A 245 -5.23 4.54 11.59
C ALA A 245 -4.58 3.22 11.11
N ALA A 246 -3.46 3.31 10.37
CA ALA A 246 -2.70 2.13 9.96
C ALA A 246 -2.12 1.35 11.16
N LEU A 247 -1.55 2.05 12.13
CA LEU A 247 -1.01 1.42 13.34
C LEU A 247 -2.11 0.68 14.13
N ASN A 248 -3.28 1.31 14.28
CA ASN A 248 -4.44 0.70 14.93
C ASN A 248 -4.97 -0.50 14.15
N ALA A 249 -5.05 -0.41 12.81
CA ALA A 249 -5.47 -1.51 11.96
C ALA A 249 -4.56 -2.74 12.13
N CYS A 250 -3.24 -2.53 12.29
CA CYS A 250 -2.32 -3.62 12.57
C CYS A 250 -2.60 -4.28 13.91
N LYS A 251 -2.83 -3.49 14.96
CA LYS A 251 -3.17 -4.01 16.29
C LYS A 251 -4.49 -4.78 16.27
N THR A 252 -5.50 -4.27 15.55
CA THR A 252 -6.77 -4.96 15.33
C THR A 252 -6.55 -6.30 14.63
N LEU A 253 -5.75 -6.34 13.56
CA LEU A 253 -5.46 -7.58 12.84
C LEU A 253 -4.75 -8.62 13.73
N LEU A 254 -3.80 -8.18 14.57
CA LEU A 254 -3.12 -9.08 15.51
C LEU A 254 -4.10 -9.68 16.54
N ASN A 255 -4.98 -8.84 17.09
CA ASN A 255 -6.00 -9.29 18.04
C ASN A 255 -7.01 -10.24 17.39
N MET A 256 -7.41 -9.97 16.14
CA MET A 256 -8.25 -10.90 15.35
C MET A 256 -7.53 -12.24 15.15
N GLY A 257 -6.24 -12.22 14.78
CA GLY A 257 -5.45 -13.44 14.63
C GLY A 257 -5.39 -14.29 15.90
N ILE A 258 -5.28 -13.68 17.08
CA ILE A 258 -5.38 -14.42 18.36
C ILE A 258 -6.78 -14.98 18.56
N ALA A 259 -7.82 -14.15 18.39
CA ALA A 259 -9.20 -14.53 18.66
C ALA A 259 -9.71 -15.65 17.75
N GLU A 260 -9.23 -15.68 16.50
CA GLU A 260 -9.61 -16.67 15.48
C GLU A 260 -8.70 -17.91 15.50
N GLY A 261 -7.63 -17.92 16.32
CA GLY A 261 -6.72 -19.07 16.46
C GLY A 261 -5.63 -19.16 15.41
N HIS A 262 -5.41 -18.09 14.62
CA HIS A 262 -4.30 -18.00 13.66
C HIS A 262 -2.96 -17.66 14.32
N LEU A 263 -2.99 -16.97 15.47
CA LEU A 263 -1.82 -16.58 16.25
C LEU A 263 -1.89 -17.15 17.66
N THR A 264 -0.75 -17.55 18.23
CA THR A 264 -0.69 -17.88 19.65
C THR A 264 -0.86 -16.62 20.50
N SER A 265 -1.44 -16.75 21.69
CA SER A 265 -1.66 -15.60 22.59
C SER A 265 -0.36 -14.97 23.09
N ASN A 266 0.79 -15.62 22.88
CA ASN A 266 2.12 -15.16 23.26
C ASN A 266 3.08 -15.12 22.05
N PHE A 267 2.55 -14.89 20.84
CA PHE A 267 3.36 -14.77 19.63
C PHE A 267 4.48 -13.73 19.80
N LYS A 268 5.53 -13.84 18.98
CA LYS A 268 6.68 -12.94 18.95
C LYS A 268 6.51 -11.95 17.81
N LEU A 269 6.35 -10.67 18.13
CA LEU A 269 6.34 -9.59 17.17
C LEU A 269 7.77 -9.11 16.90
N MET A 270 8.21 -9.19 15.65
CA MET A 270 9.55 -8.78 15.23
C MET A 270 9.49 -7.80 14.07
N GLY A 271 10.48 -6.91 13.95
CA GLY A 271 10.74 -6.14 12.74
C GLY A 271 11.52 -6.96 11.71
N HIS A 272 11.27 -6.74 10.42
CA HIS A 272 11.93 -7.44 9.32
C HIS A 272 13.48 -7.41 9.41
N LEU A 273 14.07 -6.29 9.85
CA LEU A 273 15.52 -6.12 10.08
C LEU A 273 16.11 -7.06 11.14
N GLN A 274 15.29 -7.64 12.02
CA GLN A 274 15.76 -8.61 13.02
C GLN A 274 15.95 -10.01 12.40
N CYS A 275 15.40 -10.22 11.21
CA CYS A 275 15.34 -11.53 10.55
C CYS A 275 16.37 -11.64 9.42
N ILE A 276 16.53 -10.58 8.61
CA ILE A 276 17.47 -10.52 7.48
C ILE A 276 18.12 -9.13 7.37
N ASN A 277 19.18 -9.01 6.55
CA ASN A 277 19.86 -7.74 6.30
C ASN A 277 19.00 -6.81 5.42
N THR A 278 18.14 -6.00 6.04
CA THR A 278 17.25 -5.04 5.39
C THR A 278 17.02 -3.82 6.28
N GLN A 279 16.63 -2.69 5.69
CA GLN A 279 16.17 -1.52 6.45
C GLN A 279 14.69 -1.61 6.84
N SER A 280 13.93 -2.52 6.26
CA SER A 280 12.52 -2.76 6.60
C SER A 280 12.37 -3.17 8.08
N PRO A 281 11.36 -2.72 8.84
CA PRO A 281 10.19 -1.93 8.42
C PRO A 281 10.45 -0.41 8.34
N GLY A 282 11.70 0.03 8.40
CA GLY A 282 12.12 1.42 8.45
C GLY A 282 12.30 1.89 9.89
N ARG A 283 13.31 2.74 10.14
CA ARG A 283 13.73 3.10 11.52
C ARG A 283 12.61 3.70 12.37
N LYS A 284 11.67 4.45 11.79
CA LYS A 284 10.59 5.08 12.55
C LYS A 284 9.56 4.04 12.96
N LEU A 285 9.10 3.22 12.01
CA LEU A 285 8.16 2.14 12.29
C LEU A 285 8.77 1.08 13.21
N TYR A 286 10.06 0.75 13.04
CA TYR A 286 10.76 -0.17 13.95
C TYR A 286 10.78 0.36 15.39
N LYS A 287 11.06 1.66 15.59
CA LYS A 287 11.02 2.28 16.92
C LYS A 287 9.61 2.28 17.52
N GLU A 288 8.58 2.42 16.68
CA GLU A 288 7.18 2.35 17.12
C GLU A 288 6.81 0.96 17.62
N ILE A 289 7.06 -0.10 16.82
CA ILE A 289 6.67 -1.46 17.19
C ILE A 289 7.42 -1.99 18.42
N GLN A 290 8.58 -1.42 18.76
CA GLN A 290 9.29 -1.71 20.01
C GLN A 290 8.48 -1.37 21.27
N THR A 291 7.46 -0.52 21.14
CA THR A 291 6.58 -0.12 22.24
C THR A 291 5.33 -0.99 22.35
N TRP A 292 5.10 -1.89 21.39
CA TRP A 292 3.90 -2.70 21.34
C TRP A 292 4.03 -3.93 22.24
N GLU A 293 2.88 -4.47 22.66
CA GLU A 293 2.82 -5.79 23.25
C GLU A 293 3.39 -6.82 22.28
N HIS A 294 3.89 -7.94 22.82
CA HIS A 294 4.50 -9.03 22.07
C HIS A 294 5.82 -8.69 21.35
N PHE A 295 6.33 -7.45 21.42
CA PHE A 295 7.62 -7.12 20.81
C PHE A 295 8.73 -8.00 21.37
N TYR A 296 9.39 -8.73 20.47
CA TYR A 296 10.46 -9.65 20.79
C TYR A 296 11.80 -9.11 20.30
N LEU A 297 12.67 -8.75 21.24
CA LEU A 297 14.05 -8.39 20.94
C LEU A 297 14.88 -9.66 20.73
N LYS A 298 15.15 -9.99 19.47
CA LYS A 298 16.09 -11.07 19.13
C LYS A 298 17.51 -10.66 19.54
N GLU A 299 18.10 -11.39 20.49
CA GLU A 299 19.50 -11.24 20.86
C GLU A 299 20.39 -11.53 19.64
N GLN A 300 21.36 -10.64 19.38
CA GLN A 300 22.34 -10.91 18.34
C GLN A 300 23.29 -12.00 18.84
N THR A 301 23.16 -13.20 18.29
CA THR A 301 24.19 -14.22 18.46
C THR A 301 25.48 -13.67 17.84
N GLN A 302 26.47 -13.37 18.69
CA GLN A 302 27.85 -13.13 18.24
C GLN A 302 28.32 -14.40 17.53
N THR A 303 28.38 -14.34 16.20
CA THR A 303 29.08 -15.30 15.35
C THR A 303 30.32 -14.65 14.78
#